data_AF-A0AB35L7I9-F1
#
_entry.id   AF-A0AB35L7I9-F1
#
_cell.length_a   1.000
_cell.length_b   1.000
_cell.length_c   1.000
_cell.angle_alpha   90.00
_cell.angle_beta   90.00
_cell.angle_gamma   90.00
#
_symmetry.space_group_name_H-M   'P 1'
#
loop_
_entity.id
_entity.type
_entity.pdbx_description
1 polymer ?
#
loop_
_entity_poly.entity_id
_entity_poly.type
_entity_poly.pdbx_seq_one_letter_code
_entity_poly.pdbx_strand_id
1 'polypeptide(L)'
;AALRASDVPAVVILGDLLINGKHVFRCYDNLPRPTHDDEIVDATWDGHAWVMIGESICDLSIFRTAYELTQPNRLSDYILKYFGTGKGAFMCYPHQLPPGMKFVPKFALTDDQIYGLLEGLSHQARAHQQQ
;
A
#
# COMPACT_ATOMS: atom_id res chain seq x y z
N ALA A 1 -4.45 4.04 -19.20
CA ALA A 1 -5.90 4.21 -19.37
C ALA A 1 -6.64 3.11 -18.61
N ALA A 2 -6.89 3.33 -17.33
CA ALA A 2 -7.83 2.60 -16.48
C ALA A 2 -8.21 3.60 -15.38
N LEU A 3 -9.50 3.71 -15.03
CA LEU A 3 -10.12 4.80 -14.23
C LEU A 3 -10.69 5.99 -15.02
N ARG A 4 -11.41 5.71 -16.13
CA ARG A 4 -12.48 6.60 -16.64
C ARG A 4 -13.85 5.90 -16.69
N ALA A 5 -14.02 4.79 -15.97
CA ALA A 5 -15.24 3.99 -16.00
C ALA A 5 -16.23 4.32 -14.86
N SER A 6 -15.86 5.22 -13.96
CA SER A 6 -16.65 5.59 -12.78
C SER A 6 -16.27 7.00 -12.34
N ASP A 7 -17.25 7.84 -12.00
CA ASP A 7 -17.05 9.17 -11.39
C ASP A 7 -16.61 9.05 -9.92
N VAL A 8 -16.39 7.84 -9.41
CA VAL A 8 -15.91 7.61 -8.06
C VAL A 8 -14.40 7.84 -8.00
N PRO A 9 -13.92 8.82 -7.20
CA PRO A 9 -12.50 9.11 -7.09
C PRO A 9 -11.77 7.91 -6.49
N ALA A 10 -10.60 7.60 -7.06
CA ALA A 10 -9.66 6.63 -6.54
C ALA A 10 -8.35 7.35 -6.19
N VAL A 11 -7.90 7.24 -4.95
CA VAL A 11 -6.70 7.92 -4.46
C VAL A 11 -5.79 6.92 -3.75
N VAL A 12 -4.51 6.94 -4.05
CA VAL A 12 -3.52 6.14 -3.32
C VAL A 12 -3.12 6.91 -2.06
N ILE A 13 -3.30 6.27 -0.90
CA ILE A 13 -3.00 6.84 0.41
C ILE A 13 -1.89 6.04 1.08
N LEU A 14 -0.85 6.72 1.52
CA LEU A 14 0.17 6.19 2.40
C LEU A 14 -0.25 6.39 3.85
N GLY A 15 -0.02 5.39 4.69
CA GLY A 15 -0.40 5.50 6.09
C GLY A 15 0.18 4.43 6.99
N ASP A 16 -0.13 4.56 8.27
CA ASP A 16 0.19 3.53 9.25
C ASP A 16 -0.89 2.46 9.25
N LEU A 17 -0.47 1.24 9.57
CA LEU A 17 -1.36 0.18 10.00
C LEU A 17 -1.01 -0.20 11.43
N LEU A 18 -2.00 -0.17 12.31
CA LEU A 18 -1.88 -0.69 13.67
C LEU A 18 -2.79 -1.90 13.86
N ILE A 19 -2.26 -2.89 14.57
CA ILE A 19 -2.99 -4.06 15.04
C ILE A 19 -2.87 -4.14 16.56
N ASN A 20 -4.02 -4.06 17.24
CA ASN A 20 -4.15 -4.01 18.69
C ASN A 20 -3.27 -2.91 19.31
N GLY A 21 -3.32 -1.72 18.71
CA GLY A 21 -2.59 -0.53 19.17
C GLY A 21 -1.08 -0.53 18.87
N LYS A 22 -0.54 -1.56 18.21
CA LYS A 22 0.88 -1.60 17.82
C LYS A 22 1.05 -1.50 16.31
N HIS A 23 2.08 -0.78 15.86
CA HIS A 23 2.37 -0.64 14.44
C HIS A 23 2.75 -1.99 13.82
N VAL A 24 2.15 -2.25 12.66
CA VAL A 24 2.60 -3.23 11.67
C VAL A 24 3.34 -2.50 10.56
N PHE A 25 2.77 -1.40 10.07
CA PHE A 25 3.42 -0.48 9.13
C PHE A 25 3.50 0.90 9.75
N ARG A 26 4.60 1.60 9.51
CA ARG A 26 4.80 2.96 10.00
C ARG A 26 5.36 3.82 8.88
N CYS A 27 4.49 4.69 8.38
CA CYS A 27 4.82 5.66 7.34
C CYS A 27 5.37 6.91 8.01
N TYR A 28 6.69 7.11 7.99
CA TYR A 28 7.32 8.31 8.52
C TYR A 28 7.16 9.49 7.56
N ASP A 29 7.40 9.24 6.28
CA ASP A 29 7.40 10.24 5.22
C ASP A 29 6.67 9.74 3.97
N ASN A 30 6.48 10.68 3.04
CA ASN A 30 6.01 10.41 1.70
C ASN A 30 7.04 9.53 0.93
N LEU A 31 6.67 9.08 -0.28
CA LEU A 31 7.59 8.35 -1.14
C LEU A 31 8.87 9.15 -1.41
N PRO A 32 10.04 8.50 -1.46
CA PRO A 32 11.27 9.11 -1.97
C PRO A 32 11.03 9.72 -3.34
N ARG A 33 11.59 10.92 -3.58
CA ARG A 33 11.44 11.63 -4.84
C ARG A 33 12.82 12.04 -5.37
N PRO A 34 13.01 12.01 -6.70
CA PRO A 34 14.13 12.67 -7.35
C PRO A 34 14.21 14.14 -6.95
N THR A 35 15.43 14.63 -6.79
CA THR A 35 15.73 16.05 -6.55
C THR A 35 16.08 16.80 -7.84
N HIS A 36 16.50 16.06 -8.87
CA HIS A 36 16.84 16.59 -10.19
C HIS A 36 16.12 15.79 -11.29
N ASP A 37 15.98 16.40 -12.47
CA ASP A 37 15.46 15.73 -13.65
C ASP A 37 16.38 14.57 -14.06
N ASP A 38 15.79 13.47 -14.56
CA ASP A 38 16.46 12.22 -14.94
C ASP A 38 17.21 11.46 -13.82
N GLU A 39 17.06 11.87 -12.55
CA GLU A 39 17.63 11.16 -11.41
C GLU A 39 16.83 9.89 -11.08
N ILE A 40 17.53 8.77 -10.94
CA ILE A 40 16.96 7.52 -10.42
C ILE A 40 17.26 7.44 -8.93
N VAL A 41 16.20 7.45 -8.12
CA VAL A 41 16.30 7.25 -6.67
C VAL A 41 16.00 5.81 -6.33
N ASP A 42 17.02 5.08 -5.89
CA ASP A 42 16.87 3.77 -5.25
C ASP A 42 16.86 3.97 -3.74
N ALA A 43 15.69 3.79 -3.12
CA ALA A 43 15.49 4.02 -1.71
C ALA A 43 14.49 3.03 -1.12
N THR A 44 14.76 2.62 0.12
CA THR A 44 13.84 1.82 0.92
C THR A 44 12.79 2.70 1.60
N TRP A 45 11.53 2.26 1.56
CA TRP A 45 10.43 2.94 2.22
C TRP A 45 9.60 1.93 3.03
N ASP A 46 9.45 2.20 4.34
CA ASP A 46 8.86 1.26 5.31
C ASP A 46 7.37 1.52 5.60
N GLY A 47 6.69 2.27 4.73
CA GLY A 47 5.25 2.51 4.86
C GLY A 47 4.41 1.44 4.16
N HIS A 48 3.10 1.68 4.10
CA HIS A 48 2.17 0.86 3.33
C HIS A 48 1.19 1.73 2.54
N ALA A 49 0.89 1.32 1.31
CA ALA A 49 0.01 2.05 0.40
C ALA A 49 -1.36 1.36 0.29
N TRP A 50 -2.41 2.18 0.40
CA TRP A 50 -3.80 1.79 0.33
C TRP A 50 -4.46 2.51 -0.84
N VAL A 51 -5.56 1.98 -1.35
CA VAL A 51 -6.40 2.68 -2.33
C VAL A 51 -7.70 3.07 -1.65
N MET A 52 -8.00 4.36 -1.60
CA MET A 52 -9.33 4.86 -1.24
C MET A 52 -10.17 4.94 -2.51
N ILE A 53 -11.32 4.25 -2.55
CA ILE A 53 -12.30 4.34 -3.64
C ILE A 53 -13.59 4.91 -3.06
N GLY A 54 -13.87 6.18 -3.35
CA GLY A 54 -14.86 6.94 -2.60
C GLY A 54 -14.50 6.95 -1.12
N GLU A 55 -15.41 6.47 -0.26
CA GLU A 55 -15.18 6.35 1.18
C GLU A 55 -14.64 4.97 1.61
N SER A 56 -14.44 4.04 0.68
CA SER A 56 -13.96 2.69 1.00
C SER A 56 -12.43 2.62 1.03
N ILE A 57 -11.88 1.97 2.05
CA ILE A 57 -10.48 1.57 2.14
C ILE A 57 -10.32 0.25 1.39
N CYS A 58 -9.39 0.18 0.44
CA CYS A 58 -9.07 -1.00 -0.34
C CYS A 58 -7.57 -1.33 -0.30
N ASP A 59 -7.25 -2.62 -0.25
CA ASP A 59 -5.87 -3.11 -0.30
C ASP A 59 -5.80 -4.48 -1.00
N LEU A 60 -5.00 -4.55 -2.05
CA LEU A 60 -4.81 -5.75 -2.87
C LEU A 60 -3.57 -6.57 -2.48
N SER A 61 -2.80 -6.09 -1.52
CA SER A 61 -1.54 -6.68 -1.08
C SER A 61 -1.60 -7.22 0.35
N ILE A 62 -2.37 -6.61 1.25
CA ILE A 62 -2.30 -6.89 2.69
C ILE A 62 -2.42 -8.36 3.05
N PHE A 63 -3.31 -9.11 2.39
CA PHE A 63 -3.47 -10.55 2.62
C PHE A 63 -2.25 -11.34 2.13
N ARG A 64 -1.78 -11.05 0.91
CA ARG A 64 -0.57 -11.68 0.35
C ARG A 64 0.65 -11.40 1.22
N THR A 65 0.85 -10.14 1.61
CA THR A 65 1.91 -9.73 2.53
C THR A 65 1.83 -10.51 3.84
N ALA A 66 0.64 -10.64 4.43
CA ALA A 66 0.44 -11.43 5.64
C ALA A 66 0.76 -12.92 5.48
N TYR A 67 0.53 -13.50 4.30
CA TYR A 67 0.80 -14.91 4.04
C TYR A 67 2.27 -15.20 3.70
N GLU A 68 3.02 -14.21 3.20
CA GLU A 68 4.44 -14.33 2.84
C GLU A 68 5.39 -14.06 4.01
N LEU A 69 4.93 -13.31 5.02
CA LEU A 69 5.75 -12.99 6.19
C LEU A 69 6.11 -14.25 7.00
N THR A 70 7.38 -14.35 7.39
CA THR A 70 7.84 -15.42 8.28
C THR A 70 7.18 -15.30 9.65
N GLN A 71 6.63 -16.42 10.13
CA GLN A 71 5.96 -16.49 11.43
C GLN A 71 6.96 -16.69 12.58
N PRO A 72 6.71 -16.11 13.77
CA PRO A 72 5.52 -15.35 14.15
C PRO A 72 5.56 -13.88 13.72
N ASN A 73 4.46 -13.36 13.17
CA ASN A 73 4.32 -11.94 12.85
C ASN A 73 2.92 -11.42 13.21
N ARG A 74 2.87 -10.19 13.74
CA ARG A 74 1.62 -9.56 14.22
C ARG A 74 0.55 -9.45 13.13
N LEU A 75 0.95 -9.12 11.91
CA LEU A 75 0.02 -8.98 10.79
C LEU A 75 -0.54 -10.34 10.40
N SER A 76 0.34 -11.29 10.18
CA SER A 76 -0.02 -12.64 9.74
C SER A 76 -0.88 -13.36 10.78
N ASP A 77 -0.52 -13.29 12.07
CA ASP A 77 -1.32 -13.84 13.18
C ASP A 77 -2.73 -13.24 13.22
N TYR A 78 -2.84 -11.92 13.08
CA TYR A 78 -4.12 -11.23 13.09
C TYR A 78 -4.97 -11.60 11.87
N ILE A 79 -4.38 -11.58 10.68
CA ILE A 79 -5.05 -11.88 9.43
C ILE A 79 -5.57 -13.32 9.43
N LEU A 80 -4.73 -14.29 9.81
CA LEU A 80 -5.12 -15.70 9.87
C LEU A 80 -6.21 -15.94 10.90
N LYS A 81 -6.14 -15.27 12.06
CA LYS A 81 -7.15 -15.40 13.12
C LYS A 81 -8.49 -14.79 12.71
N TYR A 82 -8.50 -13.60 12.12
CA TYR A 82 -9.73 -12.84 11.87
C TYR A 82 -10.38 -13.18 10.52
N PHE A 83 -9.58 -13.39 9.48
CA PHE A 83 -10.07 -13.61 8.10
C PHE A 83 -9.79 -15.01 7.58
N GLY A 84 -8.83 -15.73 8.15
CA GLY A 84 -8.36 -17.02 7.64
C GLY A 84 -7.42 -16.91 6.44
N THR A 85 -7.17 -18.04 5.78
CA THR A 85 -6.32 -18.15 4.59
C THR A 85 -7.11 -17.92 3.29
N GLY A 86 -6.41 -17.72 2.18
CA GLY A 86 -6.99 -17.70 0.84
C GLY A 86 -7.78 -16.43 0.49
N LYS A 87 -7.60 -15.33 1.22
CA LYS A 87 -8.21 -14.03 0.89
C LYS A 87 -7.34 -13.27 -0.12
N GLY A 88 -7.98 -12.61 -1.09
CA GLY A 88 -7.29 -11.92 -2.18
C GLY A 88 -7.22 -10.40 -2.05
N ALA A 89 -8.29 -9.76 -1.58
CA ALA A 89 -8.38 -8.30 -1.47
C ALA A 89 -9.15 -7.90 -0.22
N PHE A 90 -8.68 -6.86 0.46
CA PHE A 90 -9.33 -6.24 1.60
C PHE A 90 -10.10 -5.01 1.13
N MET A 91 -11.38 -4.90 1.50
CA MET A 91 -12.19 -3.72 1.23
C MET A 91 -13.20 -3.52 2.35
N CYS A 92 -13.28 -2.31 2.90
CA CYS A 92 -14.30 -1.94 3.89
C CYS A 92 -14.48 -0.43 3.97
N TYR A 93 -15.60 0.02 4.54
CA TYR A 93 -15.71 1.39 5.01
C TYR A 93 -14.95 1.58 6.34
N PRO A 94 -14.46 2.78 6.68
CA PRO A 94 -13.71 3.03 7.90
C PRO A 94 -14.40 2.57 9.19
N HIS A 95 -15.72 2.71 9.28
CA HIS A 95 -16.52 2.27 10.43
C HIS A 95 -16.68 0.74 10.53
N GLN A 96 -16.27 0.00 9.50
CA GLN A 96 -16.30 -1.46 9.41
C GLN A 96 -14.89 -2.08 9.56
N LEU A 97 -13.87 -1.27 9.85
CA LEU A 97 -12.56 -1.79 10.18
C LEU A 97 -12.68 -2.80 11.32
N PRO A 98 -12.10 -4.01 11.16
CA PRO A 98 -12.30 -5.05 12.14
C PRO A 98 -11.65 -4.70 13.49
N PRO A 99 -12.18 -5.23 14.61
CA PRO A 99 -11.71 -4.89 15.94
C PRO A 99 -10.20 -5.09 16.11
N GLY A 100 -9.52 -4.04 16.54
CA GLY A 100 -8.06 -4.04 16.73
C GLY A 100 -7.28 -3.59 15.49
N MET A 101 -7.87 -3.55 14.30
CA MET A 101 -7.27 -2.95 13.11
C MET A 101 -7.52 -1.45 13.08
N LYS A 102 -6.47 -0.66 12.87
CA LYS A 102 -6.57 0.79 12.71
C LYS A 102 -5.69 1.23 11.54
N PHE A 103 -6.33 1.84 10.56
CA PHE A 103 -5.67 2.56 9.47
C PHE A 103 -5.53 4.03 9.85
N VAL A 104 -4.34 4.62 9.67
CA VAL A 104 -4.09 6.04 9.88
C VAL A 104 -3.53 6.65 8.60
N PRO A 105 -4.36 7.35 7.79
CA PRO A 105 -3.90 7.98 6.56
C PRO A 105 -2.96 9.15 6.86
N LYS A 106 -1.88 9.30 6.08
CA LYS A 106 -0.87 10.35 6.26
C LYS A 106 -0.61 11.18 5.02
N PHE A 107 -0.41 10.53 3.87
CA PHE A 107 -0.09 11.22 2.62
C PHE A 107 -0.95 10.70 1.48
N ALA A 108 -1.55 11.60 0.70
CA ALA A 108 -2.16 11.25 -0.58
C ALA A 108 -1.10 11.37 -1.68
N LEU A 109 -1.01 10.37 -2.55
CA LEU A 109 -0.15 10.46 -3.72
C LEU A 109 -0.80 11.33 -4.79
N THR A 110 0.03 12.15 -5.42
CA THR A 110 -0.31 12.89 -6.63
C THR A 110 -0.08 12.01 -7.87
N ASP A 111 -0.70 12.40 -8.98
CA ASP A 111 -0.52 11.71 -10.26
C ASP A 111 0.97 11.67 -10.66
N ASP A 112 1.70 12.77 -10.49
CA ASP A 112 3.15 12.84 -10.79
C ASP A 112 3.96 11.82 -9.98
N GLN A 113 3.62 11.60 -8.71
CA GLN A 113 4.28 10.57 -7.90
C GLN A 113 3.96 9.16 -8.37
N ILE A 114 2.70 8.92 -8.77
CA ILE A 114 2.28 7.62 -9.31
C ILE A 114 3.00 7.37 -10.63
N TYR A 115 3.08 8.35 -11.51
CA TYR A 115 3.80 8.25 -12.78
C TYR A 115 5.30 8.00 -12.56
N GLY A 116 5.95 8.75 -11.66
CA GLY A 116 7.36 8.52 -11.33
C GLY A 116 7.64 7.11 -10.83
N LEU A 117 6.77 6.53 -9.99
CA LEU A 117 6.89 5.12 -9.58
C LEU A 117 6.76 4.16 -10.76
N LEU A 118 5.77 4.37 -11.63
CA LEU A 118 5.54 3.51 -12.80
C LEU A 118 6.70 3.58 -13.80
N GLU A 119 7.30 4.75 -13.99
CA GLU A 119 8.47 4.97 -14.81
C GLU A 119 9.70 4.27 -14.22
N GLY A 120 9.94 4.42 -12.91
CA GLY A 120 11.02 3.71 -12.20
C GLY A 120 10.92 2.19 -12.30
N LEU A 121 9.71 1.64 -12.09
CA LEU A 121 9.45 0.20 -12.27
C LEU A 121 9.67 -0.25 -13.72
N SER A 122 9.25 0.56 -14.70
CA SER A 122 9.46 0.27 -16.12
C SER A 122 10.95 0.28 -16.49
N HIS A 123 11.72 1.21 -15.91
CA HIS A 123 13.17 1.27 -16.06
C HIS A 123 13.83 -0.01 -15.51
N GLN A 124 13.52 -0.40 -14.27
CA GLN A 124 14.05 -1.62 -13.65
C GLN A 124 13.72 -2.88 -14.48
N ALA A 125 12.48 -3.02 -14.94
CA ALA A 125 12.05 -4.15 -15.75
C ALA A 125 12.84 -4.28 -17.07
N ARG A 126 13.16 -3.15 -17.73
CA ARG A 126 13.98 -3.14 -18.95
C ARG A 126 15.44 -3.50 -18.66
N ALA A 127 16.00 -2.99 -17.56
CA ALA A 127 17.37 -3.30 -17.16
C ALA A 127 17.56 -4.81 -16.90
N HIS A 128 16.57 -5.46 -16.28
CA HIS A 128 16.58 -6.91 -16.05
C HIS A 128 16.42 -7.78 -17.31
N GLN A 129 15.87 -7.24 -18.39
CA GLN A 129 15.74 -7.96 -19.68
C GLN A 129 17.01 -7.90 -20.54
N GLN A 130 17.97 -7.04 -20.18
CA GLN A 130 19.25 -6.87 -20.88
C GLN A 130 20.41 -7.66 -20.25
N GLN A 131 20.12 -8.41 -19.17
CA GLN A 131 21.03 -9.35 -18.50
C GLN A 131 20.68 -10.79 -18.90
#